data_AF-K9EB29-F1
#
_entry.id   AF-K9EB29-F1
#
_cell.length_a   1.000
_cell.length_b   1.000
_cell.length_c   1.000
_cell.angle_alpha   90.00
_cell.angle_beta   90.00
_cell.angle_gamma   90.00
#
_symmetry.space_group_name_H-M   'P 1'
#
loop_
_entity.id
_entity.type
_entity.pdbx_description
1 polymer ?
#
loop_
_entity_poly.entity_id
_entity_poly.type
_entity_poly.pdbx_seq_one_letter_code
_entity_poly.pdbx_strand_id
1 'polypeptide(L)'
;MTNENQPQDLQEAKAQEDLDFEASLKELEQIVDRLEQGDIPLEEALDKFQKGIQLSRKLKQELDQADQLLFEVMKEDQGEDGADLEEKE
;
A
#
# COMPACT_ATOMS: atom_id res chain seq x y z
N MET A 1 -36.80 2.68 2.75
CA MET A 1 -36.66 1.22 2.66
C MET A 1 -35.26 0.98 2.15
N THR A 2 -34.52 0.19 2.91
CA THR A 2 -33.07 0.13 3.05
C THR A 2 -32.37 -0.12 1.72
N ASN A 3 -31.39 0.74 1.39
CA ASN A 3 -30.42 0.47 0.34
C ASN A 3 -29.58 -0.71 0.83
N GLU A 4 -29.92 -1.91 0.37
CA GLU A 4 -29.20 -3.14 0.66
C GLU A 4 -27.84 -3.05 -0.01
N ASN A 5 -26.81 -2.83 0.80
CA ASN A 5 -25.40 -2.84 0.41
C ASN A 5 -25.08 -4.19 -0.24
N GLN A 6 -25.04 -4.23 -1.58
CA GLN A 6 -24.80 -5.44 -2.35
C GLN A 6 -23.30 -5.80 -2.33
N PRO A 7 -22.94 -7.10 -2.34
CA PRO A 7 -21.55 -7.56 -2.29
C PRO A 7 -20.68 -7.15 -3.50
N GLN A 8 -21.27 -6.59 -4.56
CA GLN A 8 -20.56 -6.13 -5.76
C GLN A 8 -19.76 -4.84 -5.53
N ASP A 9 -20.28 -3.92 -4.71
CA ASP A 9 -19.63 -2.62 -4.43
C ASP A 9 -18.27 -2.80 -3.70
N LEU A 10 -18.15 -3.86 -2.90
CA LEU A 10 -16.94 -4.20 -2.14
C LEU A 10 -15.83 -4.82 -3.02
N GLN A 11 -16.18 -5.56 -4.07
CA GLN A 11 -15.21 -6.16 -4.99
C GLN A 11 -14.65 -5.11 -5.97
N GLU A 12 -15.48 -4.18 -6.42
CA GLU A 12 -15.04 -3.07 -7.27
C GLU A 12 -14.13 -2.10 -6.53
N ALA A 13 -14.41 -1.80 -5.25
CA ALA A 13 -13.55 -0.96 -4.41
C ALA A 13 -12.15 -1.57 -4.22
N LYS A 14 -12.04 -2.88 -3.95
CA LYS A 14 -10.73 -3.55 -3.82
C LYS A 14 -9.94 -3.58 -5.12
N ALA A 15 -10.59 -3.88 -6.24
CA ALA A 15 -9.93 -3.86 -7.54
C ALA A 15 -9.41 -2.46 -7.91
N GLN A 16 -10.13 -1.40 -7.50
CA GLN A 16 -9.69 -0.02 -7.68
C GLN A 16 -8.48 0.31 -6.79
N GLU A 17 -8.49 -0.11 -5.52
CA GLU A 17 -7.36 0.06 -4.60
C GLU A 17 -6.09 -0.64 -5.12
N ASP A 18 -6.22 -1.86 -5.64
CA ASP A 18 -5.09 -2.61 -6.23
C ASP A 18 -4.52 -1.88 -7.47
N LEU A 19 -5.39 -1.37 -8.35
CA LEU A 19 -4.97 -0.57 -9.50
C LEU A 19 -4.26 0.72 -9.08
N ASP A 20 -4.75 1.38 -8.02
CA ASP A 20 -4.14 2.60 -7.50
C ASP A 20 -2.77 2.33 -6.84
N PHE A 21 -2.60 1.17 -6.19
CA PHE A 21 -1.31 0.71 -5.67
C PHE A 21 -0.31 0.45 -6.80
N GLU A 22 -0.68 -0.38 -7.79
CA GLU A 22 0.19 -0.69 -8.92
C GLU A 22 0.60 0.56 -9.71
N ALA A 23 -0.35 1.48 -9.93
CA ALA A 23 -0.07 2.76 -10.57
C ALA A 23 0.93 3.61 -9.76
N SER A 24 0.74 3.68 -8.44
CA SER A 24 1.63 4.42 -7.54
C SER A 24 3.04 3.82 -7.50
N LEU A 25 3.15 2.48 -7.50
CA LEU A 25 4.42 1.76 -7.56
C LEU A 25 5.15 2.02 -8.88
N LYS A 26 4.45 1.92 -10.00
CA LYS A 26 5.00 2.20 -11.33
C LYS A 26 5.49 3.64 -11.45
N GLU A 27 4.77 4.60 -10.87
CA GLU A 27 5.22 5.99 -10.85
C GLU A 27 6.51 6.16 -10.02
N LEU A 28 6.62 5.47 -8.89
CA LEU A 28 7.84 5.49 -8.08
C LEU A 28 9.04 4.91 -8.85
N GLU A 29 8.87 3.79 -9.55
CA GLU A 29 9.90 3.20 -10.41
C GLU A 29 10.38 4.19 -11.47
N GLN A 30 9.44 4.86 -12.16
CA GLN A 30 9.79 5.87 -13.17
C GLN A 30 10.54 7.06 -12.58
N ILE A 31 10.21 7.47 -11.35
CA ILE A 31 10.94 8.53 -10.64
C ILE A 31 12.37 8.09 -10.35
N VAL A 32 12.57 6.87 -9.85
CA VAL A 32 13.89 6.30 -9.57
C VAL A 32 14.71 6.23 -10.86
N ASP A 33 14.17 5.64 -11.92
CA ASP A 33 14.82 5.55 -13.23
C ASP A 33 15.24 6.92 -13.75
N ARG A 34 14.38 7.94 -13.59
CA ARG A 34 14.68 9.30 -14.03
C ARG A 34 15.80 9.92 -13.21
N LEU A 35 15.81 9.73 -11.89
CA LEU A 35 16.86 10.25 -11.01
C LEU A 35 18.21 9.58 -11.28
N GLU A 36 18.22 8.28 -11.58
CA GLU A 36 19.43 7.52 -11.89
C GLU A 36 20.08 7.90 -13.23
N GLN A 37 19.31 8.42 -14.20
CA GLN A 37 19.84 8.90 -15.47
C GLN A 37 20.81 10.08 -15.32
N GLY A 38 20.71 10.86 -14.24
CA GLY A 38 21.66 11.94 -13.89
C GLY A 38 21.66 13.17 -14.81
N ASP A 39 20.99 13.13 -15.96
CA ASP A 39 20.84 14.26 -16.90
C ASP A 39 19.51 15.00 -16.68
N ILE A 40 19.31 15.47 -15.44
CA ILE A 40 18.10 16.16 -15.01
C ILE A 40 18.49 17.43 -14.23
N PRO A 41 17.80 18.58 -14.45
CA PRO A 41 18.06 19.79 -13.70
C PRO A 41 17.87 19.61 -12.19
N LEU A 42 18.67 20.30 -11.37
CA LEU A 42 18.63 20.17 -9.91
C LEU A 42 17.23 20.42 -9.31
N GLU A 43 16.51 21.42 -9.81
CA GLU A 43 15.15 21.74 -9.36
C GLU A 43 14.19 20.57 -9.63
N GLU A 44 14.22 20.01 -10.84
CA GLU A 44 13.44 18.82 -11.18
C GLU A 44 13.86 17.61 -10.33
N ALA A 45 15.16 17.45 -10.03
CA ALA A 45 15.66 16.36 -9.19
C ALA A 45 15.10 16.43 -7.78
N LEU A 46 15.03 17.64 -7.20
CA LEU A 46 14.45 17.85 -5.88
C LEU A 46 12.96 17.54 -5.86
N ASP A 47 12.21 17.98 -6.87
CA ASP A 47 10.78 17.70 -6.99
C ASP A 47 10.50 16.20 -7.13
N LYS A 48 11.25 15.52 -8.01
CA LYS A 48 11.16 14.07 -8.22
C LYS A 48 11.51 13.31 -6.95
N PHE A 49 12.57 13.71 -6.25
CA PHE A 49 12.97 13.10 -4.99
C PHE A 49 11.89 13.25 -3.91
N GLN A 50 11.34 14.46 -3.72
CA GLN A 50 10.27 14.67 -2.76
C GLN A 50 9.04 13.81 -3.07
N LYS A 51 8.64 13.76 -4.34
CA LYS A 51 7.53 12.92 -4.79
C LYS A 51 7.82 11.44 -4.55
N GLY A 52 9.03 10.97 -4.86
CA GLY A 52 9.45 9.59 -4.63
C GLY A 52 9.38 9.19 -3.15
N ILE A 53 9.81 10.07 -2.24
CA ILE A 53 9.70 9.82 -0.79
C ILE A 53 8.24 9.75 -0.34
N GLN A 54 7.37 10.61 -0.86
CA GLN A 54 5.93 10.57 -0.53
C GLN A 54 5.29 9.27 -1.01
N LEU A 55 5.53 8.87 -2.27
CA LEU A 55 5.02 7.62 -2.83
C LEU A 55 5.53 6.40 -2.06
N SER A 56 6.83 6.35 -1.76
CA SER A 56 7.42 5.25 -0.99
C SER A 56 6.77 5.09 0.39
N ARG A 57 6.50 6.21 1.09
CA ARG A 57 5.81 6.18 2.38
C ARG A 57 4.37 5.70 2.25
N LYS A 58 3.65 6.19 1.24
CA LYS A 58 2.26 5.78 0.98
C LYS A 58 2.18 4.27 0.71
N LEU A 59 2.98 3.76 -0.22
CA LEU A 59 3.02 2.33 -0.58
C LEU A 59 3.36 1.46 0.64
N LYS A 60 4.32 1.90 1.47
CA LYS A 60 4.63 1.19 2.71
C LYS A 60 3.44 1.14 3.67
N GLN A 61 2.73 2.25 3.84
CA GLN A 61 1.54 2.28 4.70
C GLN A 61 0.43 1.34 4.20
N GLU A 62 0.21 1.28 2.88
CA GLU A 62 -0.77 0.37 2.27
C GLU A 62 -0.39 -1.10 2.49
N LEU A 63 0.90 -1.45 2.36
CA LEU A 63 1.39 -2.79 2.68
C LEU A 63 1.25 -3.11 4.18
N ASP A 64 1.65 -2.19 5.06
CA ASP A 64 1.54 -2.37 6.51
C ASP A 64 0.05 -2.57 6.92
N GLN A 65 -0.90 -1.92 6.25
CA GLN A 65 -2.34 -2.12 6.46
C GLN A 65 -2.83 -3.49 5.94
N ALA A 66 -2.36 -3.92 4.77
CA ALA A 66 -2.70 -5.23 4.23
C ALA A 66 -2.21 -6.37 5.15
N ASP A 67 -1.01 -6.22 5.72
CA ASP A 67 -0.46 -7.15 6.70
C ASP A 67 -1.31 -7.20 7.97
N GLN A 68 -1.73 -6.03 8.50
CA GLN A 68 -2.60 -5.97 9.68
C GLN A 68 -3.93 -6.70 9.46
N LEU A 69 -4.57 -6.48 8.30
CA LEU A 69 -5.80 -7.17 7.93
C LEU A 69 -5.59 -8.68 7.85
N LEU A 70 -4.44 -9.13 7.30
CA LEU A 70 -4.10 -10.56 7.26
C LEU A 70 -3.98 -11.15 8.67
N PHE A 71 -3.30 -10.44 9.59
CA PHE A 71 -3.18 -10.87 10.98
C PHE A 71 -4.53 -10.96 11.70
N GLU A 72 -5.43 -10.00 11.47
CA GLU A 72 -6.78 -10.01 12.04
C GLU A 72 -7.59 -11.20 11.52
N VAL A 73 -7.61 -11.42 10.20
CA VAL A 73 -8.30 -12.56 9.58
C VAL A 73 -7.75 -13.90 10.10
N MET A 74 -6.42 -14.03 10.23
CA MET A 74 -5.80 -15.24 10.79
C MET A 74 -6.15 -15.48 12.26
N LYS A 75 -6.32 -14.42 13.06
CA LYS A 75 -6.76 -14.52 14.46
C LYS A 75 -8.23 -14.90 14.57
N GLU A 76 -9.09 -14.44 13.65
CA GLU A 76 -10.51 -14.81 13.63
C GLU A 76 -10.73 -16.25 13.16
N ASP A 77 -9.91 -16.74 12.22
CA ASP A 77 -9.98 -18.12 11.71
C ASP A 77 -9.39 -19.14 12.71
N GLN A 78 -8.41 -18.73 13.51
CA GLN A 78 -7.94 -19.48 14.68
C GLN A 78 -8.78 -19.12 15.91
N GLY A 79 -9.99 -19.68 16.01
CA GLY A 79 -10.78 -19.61 17.23
C GLY A 79 -9.95 -19.99 18.47
N GLU A 80 -9.81 -19.04 19.40
CA GLU A 80 -9.32 -19.20 20.78
C GLU A 80 -8.29 -20.33 21.03
N ASP A 81 -7.09 -20.29 20.43
CA ASP A 81 -5.98 -21.18 20.89
C ASP A 81 -4.56 -20.70 20.46
N GLY A 82 -4.36 -19.39 20.35
CA GLY A 82 -3.09 -18.78 19.92
C GLY A 82 -2.54 -17.72 20.89
N ALA A 83 -2.80 -17.85 22.20
CA ALA A 83 -2.19 -17.01 23.22
C ALA A 83 -0.77 -17.51 23.54
N ASP A 84 0.18 -17.27 22.65
CA ASP A 84 1.62 -17.15 22.96
C ASP A 84 2.41 -17.03 21.66
N LEU A 85 2.57 -15.81 21.17
CA LEU A 85 3.74 -15.48 20.37
C LEU A 85 4.42 -14.31 21.10
N GLU A 86 5.31 -14.68 22.01
CA GLU A 86 6.21 -13.80 22.76
C GLU A 86 6.84 -12.76 21.81
N GLU A 87 6.60 -11.48 22.10
CA GLU A 87 7.60 -10.44 21.84
C GLU A 87 8.90 -10.85 22.51
N LYS A 88 9.96 -11.06 21.71
CA LYS A 88 11.34 -10.99 22.20
C LYS A 88 12.10 -9.97 21.36
N GLU A 89 12.34 -8.84 22.05
CA GLU A 89 13.31 -7.74 21.91
C GLU A 89 14.10 -7.56 20.60
#